data_AF-A0A842AKU8-F1
#
_entry.id   AF-A0A842AKU8-F1
#
_cell.length_a   1.000
_cell.length_b   1.000
_cell.length_c   1.000
_cell.angle_alpha   90.00
_cell.angle_beta   90.00
_cell.angle_gamma   90.00
#
_symmetry.space_group_name_H-M   'P 1'
#
loop_
_entity.id
_entity.type
_entity.pdbx_description
1 polymer ?
#
loop_
_entity_poly.entity_id
_entity_poly.type
_entity_poly.pdbx_seq_one_letter_code
_entity_poly.pdbx_strand_id
1 'polypeptide(L)' 'MFPTEKSKENTIPQCISPYAITKYASEKYLDNYANTYGFKYTVLRDATIFGSRHNIGRVVPINID' A
#
# COMPACT_ATOMS: atom_id res chain seq x y z
N MET A 1 -14.21 -6.11 16.40
CA MET A 1 -14.78 -4.78 16.10
C MET A 1 -13.96 -4.19 14.97
N PHE A 2 -14.52 -3.99 13.78
CA PHE A 2 -13.81 -3.26 12.72
C PHE A 2 -13.59 -1.82 13.19
N PRO A 3 -12.44 -1.20 12.92
CA PRO A 3 -12.23 0.20 13.26
C PRO A 3 -13.31 1.02 12.57
N THR A 4 -14.14 1.71 13.34
CA THR A 4 -15.19 2.61 12.82
C THR A 4 -14.63 3.93 12.29
N GLU A 5 -13.33 4.19 12.49
CA GLU A 5 -12.67 5.37 11.98
C GLU A 5 -12.29 5.21 10.51
N LYS A 6 -12.84 6.09 9.68
CA LYS A 6 -12.44 6.22 8.27
C LYS A 6 -11.10 6.94 8.20
N SER A 7 -10.14 6.35 7.49
CA SER A 7 -8.85 7.01 7.20
C SER A 7 -9.08 8.31 6.41
N LYS A 8 -8.46 9.41 6.84
CA LYS A 8 -8.39 10.68 6.11
C LYS A 8 -7.02 10.81 5.46
N GLU A 9 -6.87 11.67 4.46
CA GLU A 9 -5.58 11.89 3.76
C GLU A 9 -4.48 12.31 4.73
N ASN A 10 -4.82 13.16 5.70
CA ASN A 10 -3.88 13.66 6.72
C ASN A 10 -3.63 12.68 7.88
N THR A 11 -4.25 11.49 7.87
CA THR A 11 -4.02 10.47 8.89
C THR A 11 -2.63 9.85 8.72
N ILE A 12 -1.89 9.72 9.83
CA ILE A 12 -0.58 9.07 9.85
C ILE A 12 -0.77 7.57 9.57
N PRO A 13 -0.09 6.98 8.58
CA PRO A 13 -0.24 5.56 8.25
C PRO A 13 0.24 4.63 9.37
N GLN A 14 -0.55 3.60 9.66
CA GLN A 14 -0.13 2.51 10.55
C GLN A 14 0.73 1.51 9.78
N CYS A 15 2.05 1.54 10.01
CA CYS A 15 3.02 0.70 9.32
C CYS A 15 3.22 -0.66 10.01
N ILE A 16 2.14 -1.45 10.11
CA ILE A 16 2.12 -2.70 10.90
C ILE A 16 2.88 -3.84 10.21
N SER A 17 3.02 -3.79 8.87
CA SER A 17 3.69 -4.82 8.09
C SER A 17 4.93 -4.29 7.37
N PRO A 18 5.91 -5.16 7.02
CA PRO A 18 7.05 -4.77 6.19
C PRO A 18 6.62 -4.11 4.87
N TYR A 19 5.54 -4.59 4.25
CA TYR A 19 4.96 -3.98 3.05
C TYR A 19 4.41 -2.58 3.32
N ALA A 20 3.72 -2.37 4.43
CA ALA A 20 3.22 -1.04 4.80
C ALA A 20 4.37 -0.05 5.06
N ILE A 21 5.44 -0.51 5.72
CA ILE A 21 6.66 0.29 5.96
C ILE A 21 7.29 0.73 4.63
N THR A 22 7.48 -0.20 3.68
CA THR A 22 8.13 0.12 2.40
C THR A 22 7.28 1.06 1.55
N LYS A 23 5.95 0.91 1.57
CA LYS A 23 5.03 1.85 0.91
C LYS A 23 5.10 3.25 1.51
N TYR A 24 5.13 3.36 2.84
CA TYR A 24 5.25 4.66 3.50
C TYR A 24 6.62 5.33 3.27
N ALA A 25 7.70 4.55 3.27
CA ALA A 25 9.03 5.06 2.94
C ALA A 25 9.08 5.62 1.51
N SER A 26 8.43 4.96 0.55
CA SER A 26 8.34 5.43 -0.84
C SER A 26 7.64 6.78 -0.94
N GLU A 27 6.59 7.01 -0.13
CA GLU A 27 5.90 8.30 -0.07
C GLU A 27 6.84 9.42 0.41
N LYS A 28 7.60 9.20 1.47
CA LYS A 28 8.58 10.19 1.98
C LYS A 28 9.73 10.45 1.02
N TYR A 29 10.09 9.45 0.23
CA TYR A 29 11.07 9.63 -0.83
C TYR A 29 10.53 10.55 -1.93
N LEU A 30 9.26 10.40 -2.32
CA LEU A 30 8.60 11.29 -3.27
C LEU A 30 8.51 12.73 -2.74
N ASP A 31 8.10 12.90 -1.47
CA ASP A 31 8.09 14.22 -0.81
C ASP A 31 9.48 14.88 -0.90
N ASN A 32 10.55 14.12 -0.60
CA ASN A 32 11.91 14.63 -0.67
C ASN A 32 12.34 14.99 -2.11
N TYR A 33 11.99 14.19 -3.10
CA TYR A 33 12.29 14.45 -4.51
C TYR A 33 11.55 15.67 -5.05
N ALA A 34 10.29 15.85 -4.65
CA ALA A 34 9.52 17.05 -4.99
C ALA A 34 10.17 18.30 -4.40
N ASN A 35 10.60 18.24 -3.14
CA ASN A 35 11.28 19.35 -2.48
C ASN A 35 12.67 19.65 -3.07
N THR A 36 13.41 18.62 -3.49
CA THR A 36 14.79 18.76 -3.99
C THR A 36 14.83 19.18 -5.46
N TYR A 37 13.91 18.65 -6.28
CA TYR A 37 13.96 18.78 -7.74
C TYR A 37 12.72 19.43 -8.37
N GLY A 38 11.70 19.78 -7.57
CA GLY A 38 10.49 20.46 -8.07
C GLY A 38 9.53 19.55 -8.84
N PHE A 39 9.63 18.23 -8.69
CA PHE A 39 8.69 17.31 -9.32
C PHE A 39 7.29 17.41 -8.72
N LYS A 40 6.27 17.37 -9.58
CA LYS A 40 4.87 17.26 -9.17
C LYS A 40 4.50 15.78 -9.04
N TYR A 41 3.86 15.42 -7.93
CA TYR A 41 3.41 14.06 -7.68
C TYR A 41 2.05 14.05 -6.97
N THR A 42 1.39 12.90 -7.01
CA THR A 42 0.13 12.64 -6.29
C THR A 42 0.18 11.22 -5.78
N VAL A 43 -0.20 11.01 -4.52
CA VAL A 43 -0.17 9.70 -3.86
C VAL A 43 -1.60 9.26 -3.60
N LEU A 44 -1.91 8.02 -3.96
CA LEU A 44 -3.19 7.38 -3.67
C LEU A 44 -2.97 6.26 -2.65
N ARG A 45 -3.79 6.24 -1.60
CA ARG A 45 -3.78 5.23 -0.55
C ARG A 45 -5.07 4.44 -0.61
N ASP A 46 -5.11 3.49 -1.55
CA ASP A 46 -6.30 2.70 -1.80
C ASP A 46 -6.56 1.66 -0.70
N ALA A 47 -7.84 1.42 -0.43
CA ALA A 47 -8.26 0.27 0.35
C ALA A 47 -8.07 -1.04 -0.45
N THR A 48 -8.29 -2.17 0.20
CA THR A 48 -8.19 -3.48 -0.45
C THR A 48 -9.08 -3.56 -1.69
N ILE A 49 -8.45 -3.80 -2.85
CA ILE A 49 -9.11 -3.90 -4.15
C ILE A 49 -9.57 -5.35 -4.37
N PHE A 50 -10.84 -5.53 -4.71
CA PHE A 50 -11.43 -6.83 -5.05
C PHE A 50 -11.89 -6.85 -6.51
N GLY A 51 -11.77 -8.01 -7.19
CA GLY A 51 -12.20 -8.16 -8.58
C GLY A 51 -11.92 -9.53 -9.18
N SER A 52 -12.49 -9.81 -10.36
CA SER A 52 -12.42 -11.12 -11.04
C SER A 52 -11.01 -11.57 -11.44
N ARG A 53 -10.05 -10.63 -11.50
CA ARG A 53 -8.63 -10.88 -11.78
C ARG A 53 -7.76 -10.89 -10.53
N HIS A 54 -8.36 -10.90 -9.33
CA HIS A 54 -7.59 -11.00 -8.10
C HIS A 54 -6.96 -12.39 -8.01
N ASN A 55 -5.63 -12.43 -7.96
CA ASN A 55 -4.89 -13.67 -7.76
C ASN A 55 -5.08 -14.13 -6.32
N ILE A 56 -6.12 -14.93 -6.09
CA ILE A 56 -6.25 -15.74 -4.88
C ILE A 56 -5.25 -16.87 -5.11
N GLY A 57 -4.07 -16.80 -4.48
CA GLY A 57 -2.97 -17.75 -4.66
C GLY A 57 -3.49 -19.18 -4.74
N ARG A 58 -3.59 -19.70 -5.98
CA ARG A 58 -4.09 -21.04 -6.22
C ARG A 58 -2.95 -21.95 -5.82
N VAL A 59 -3.11 -22.67 -4.70
CA VAL A 59 -2.16 -23.70 -4.30
C VAL A 59 -2.21 -24.77 -5.39
N VAL A 60 -1.18 -24.79 -6.25
CA VAL A 60 -1.00 -25.90 -7.17
C VAL A 60 -0.54 -27.08 -6.31
N PRO A 61 -1.27 -28.19 -6.24
CA PRO A 61 -0.78 -29.36 -5.54
C PRO A 61 0.52 -29.79 -6.21
N ILE A 62 1.60 -29.85 -5.44
CA ILE A 62 2.86 -30.44 -5.89
C ILE A 62 2.60 -31.95 -5.89
N ASN A 63 2.37 -32.54 -7.07
CA ASN A 63 2.42 -33.99 -7.19
C ASN A 63 3.87 -34.41 -6.96
N ILE A 64 4.08 -35.10 -5.85
CA ILE A 64 5.30 -35.86 -5.58
C ILE A 64 5.00 -37.26 -6.12
N ASP A 65 5.33 -37.49 -7.39
CA ASP A 65 5.51 -38.84 -7.93
C ASP A 65 6.94 -39.30 -7.64
#